data_AF-A0A7W0S924-F1
#
_entry.id   AF-A0A7W0S924-F1
#
_cell.length_a   1.000
_cell.length_b   1.000
_cell.length_c   1.000
_cell.angle_alpha   90.00
_cell.angle_beta   90.00
_cell.angle_gamma   90.00
#
_symmetry.space_group_name_H-M   'P 1'
#
loop_
_entity.id
_entity.type
_entity.pdbx_description
1 polymer ?
#
loop_
_entity_poly.entity_id
_entity_poly.type
_entity_poly.pdbx_seq_one_letter_code
_entity_poly.pdbx_strand_id
1 'polypeptide(L)'
;MPQKNSLRIASLLPSTTEILCVLGLKDNIVGITHECDFPESIQHLPHLTASRISHETMSSAEIDHAVRSQLDGHGSIYDLDAKLLAELKPDIILTQELCEVCAVSYKT
;
A
#
# COMPACT_ATOMS: atom_id res chain seq x y z
N MET A 1 35.63 -5.61 1.00
CA MET A 1 34.48 -6.52 1.27
C MET A 1 33.47 -6.31 0.16
N PRO A 2 32.92 -7.35 -0.48
CA PRO A 2 32.01 -7.15 -1.59
C PRO A 2 30.74 -6.46 -1.07
N GLN A 3 30.30 -5.48 -1.86
CA GLN A 3 29.22 -4.55 -1.59
C GLN A 3 27.90 -5.32 -1.46
N LYS A 4 27.39 -5.46 -0.22
CA LYS A 4 26.11 -6.10 0.03
C LYS A 4 25.05 -5.20 -0.57
N ASN A 5 24.47 -5.60 -1.70
CA ASN A 5 23.26 -4.99 -2.24
C ASN A 5 22.28 -4.86 -1.08
N SER A 6 22.04 -3.63 -0.62
CA SER A 6 21.08 -3.38 0.46
C SER A 6 19.71 -3.62 -0.15
N LEU A 7 19.11 -4.74 0.22
CA LEU A 7 17.76 -5.14 -0.16
C LEU A 7 16.80 -3.94 -0.14
N ARG A 8 16.06 -3.71 -1.23
CA ARG A 8 15.11 -2.60 -1.38
C ARG A 8 13.68 -3.13 -1.37
N ILE A 9 12.85 -2.64 -0.46
CA ILE A 9 11.50 -3.16 -0.23
C ILE A 9 10.47 -2.07 -0.46
N ALA A 10 9.51 -2.30 -1.35
CA ALA A 10 8.29 -1.50 -1.41
C ALA A 10 7.19 -2.24 -0.63
N SER A 11 6.49 -1.54 0.27
CA SER A 11 5.42 -2.11 1.07
C SER A 11 4.09 -1.43 0.74
N LEU A 12 3.14 -2.20 0.20
CA LEU A 12 1.85 -1.70 -0.28
C LEU A 12 0.72 -1.90 0.74
N LEU A 13 1.05 -2.08 2.02
CA LEU A 13 0.09 -2.26 3.12
C LEU A 13 0.67 -1.73 4.44
N PRO A 14 -0.11 -1.03 5.29
CA PRO A 14 0.42 -0.48 6.55
C PRO A 14 0.98 -1.56 7.48
N SER A 15 0.22 -2.63 7.70
CA SER A 15 0.63 -3.72 8.59
C SER A 15 1.94 -4.40 8.14
N THR A 16 2.14 -4.56 6.83
CA THR A 16 3.40 -5.10 6.31
C THR A 16 4.56 -4.14 6.54
N THR A 17 4.33 -2.84 6.44
CA THR A 17 5.32 -1.80 6.72
C THR A 17 5.75 -1.84 8.20
N GLU A 18 4.78 -1.95 9.11
CA GLU A 18 5.06 -2.09 10.54
C GLU A 18 5.82 -3.37 10.87
N ILE A 19 5.45 -4.51 10.27
CA ILE A 19 6.17 -5.78 10.41
C ILE A 19 7.64 -5.62 10.01
N LEU A 20 7.93 -4.96 8.89
CA LEU A 20 9.30 -4.69 8.46
C LEU A 20 10.07 -3.86 9.49
N CYS A 21 9.44 -2.83 10.06
CA CYS A 21 10.05 -2.02 11.11
C CYS A 21 10.39 -2.86 12.35
N VAL A 22 9.48 -3.71 12.82
CA VAL A 22 9.70 -4.62 13.96
C VAL A 22 10.83 -5.62 13.68
N LEU A 23 10.94 -6.09 12.44
CA LEU A 23 12.02 -7.00 12.01
C LEU A 23 13.38 -6.30 11.83
N GLY A 24 13.46 -4.99 12.05
CA GLY A 24 14.71 -4.23 11.88
C GLY A 24 15.06 -3.93 10.41
N LEU A 25 14.09 -4.04 9.50
CA LEU A 25 14.26 -3.80 8.05
C LEU A 25 13.77 -2.41 7.63
N LYS A 26 13.57 -1.49 8.58
CA LYS A 26 13.07 -0.13 8.29
C LYS A 26 13.90 0.58 7.23
N ASP A 27 15.23 0.53 7.34
CA ASP A 27 16.14 1.25 6.42
C ASP A 27 16.21 0.61 5.02
N ASN A 28 15.54 -0.54 4.83
CA ASN A 28 15.38 -1.20 3.54
C ASN A 28 14.10 -0.77 2.81
N ILE A 29 13.18 -0.04 3.48
CA ILE A 29 11.91 0.38 2.89
C ILE A 29 12.16 1.58 1.98
N VAL A 30 11.72 1.49 0.73
CA VAL A 30 11.92 2.53 -0.29
C VAL A 30 10.63 3.23 -0.69
N GLY A 31 9.48 2.65 -0.37
CA GLY A 31 8.17 3.26 -0.61
C GLY A 31 7.08 2.53 0.17
N ILE A 32 6.05 3.29 0.55
CA ILE A 32 4.97 2.89 1.47
C ILE A 32 3.60 3.24 0.86
N THR A 33 2.50 2.81 1.48
CA THR A 33 1.14 3.25 1.10
C THR A 33 0.81 4.63 1.72
N HIS A 34 -0.16 5.35 1.16
CA HIS A 34 -0.66 6.61 1.72
C HIS A 34 -1.23 6.51 3.14
N GLU A 35 -1.63 5.31 3.56
CA GLU A 35 -2.19 5.06 4.90
C GLU A 35 -1.12 4.74 5.95
N CYS A 36 0.16 4.66 5.56
CA CYS A 36 1.23 4.41 6.52
C CYS A 36 1.51 5.67 7.37
N ASP A 37 1.17 5.61 8.65
CA ASP A 37 1.41 6.69 9.62
C ASP A 37 2.33 6.28 10.78
N PHE A 38 2.65 4.98 10.91
CA PHE A 38 3.45 4.44 12.01
C PHE A 38 4.57 3.49 11.53
N PRO A 39 5.74 3.50 12.21
CA PRO A 39 6.19 4.50 13.17
C PRO A 39 6.49 5.83 12.49
N GLU A 40 6.40 6.96 13.20
CA GLU A 40 6.63 8.32 12.64
C GLU A 40 7.92 8.42 11.79
N SER A 41 8.95 7.64 12.17
CA SER A 41 10.21 7.55 11.43
C SER A 41 10.11 7.08 9.97
N ILE A 42 8.98 6.53 9.50
CA ILE A 42 8.78 6.13 8.09
C ILE A 42 7.99 7.14 7.26
N GLN A 43 7.36 8.16 7.88
CA GLN A 43 6.45 9.09 7.17
C GLN A 43 7.14 9.95 6.11
N HIS A 44 8.48 10.01 6.13
CA HIS A 44 9.28 10.70 5.13
C HIS A 44 9.44 9.90 3.82
N LEU A 45 9.05 8.62 3.81
CA LEU A 45 9.16 7.75 2.63
C LEU A 45 8.08 8.09 1.60
N PRO A 46 8.36 7.89 0.31
CA PRO A 46 7.40 8.21 -0.74
C PRO A 46 6.17 7.28 -0.68
N HIS A 47 5.00 7.87 -0.85
CA HIS A 47 3.73 7.15 -0.95
C HIS A 47 3.53 6.64 -2.38
N LEU A 48 3.25 5.35 -2.50
CA LEU A 48 3.07 4.63 -3.77
C LEU A 48 1.62 4.46 -4.16
N THR A 49 0.69 4.74 -3.25
CA THR A 49 -0.74 4.59 -3.48
C THR A 49 -1.48 5.86 -3.11
N ALA A 50 -2.70 6.00 -3.60
CA ALA A 50 -3.62 7.06 -3.19
C ALA A 50 -5.06 6.54 -3.16
N SER A 51 -5.92 7.11 -2.30
CA SER A 51 -7.35 6.82 -2.30
C SER A 51 -8.08 7.64 -3.35
N ARG A 52 -8.97 7.00 -4.12
CA ARG A 52 -9.95 7.68 -4.98
C ARG A 52 -11.16 8.20 -4.22
N ILE A 53 -11.29 7.80 -2.95
CA ILE A 53 -12.39 8.17 -2.06
C ILE A 53 -11.89 9.22 -1.07
N SER A 54 -12.61 10.33 -0.97
CA SER A 54 -12.30 11.42 -0.04
C SER A 54 -13.30 11.45 1.10
N HIS A 55 -12.84 11.17 2.33
CA HIS A 55 -13.67 11.27 3.53
C HIS A 55 -14.06 12.70 3.90
N GLU A 56 -13.36 13.70 3.37
CA GLU A 56 -13.62 15.12 3.65
C GLU A 56 -14.74 15.70 2.79
N THR A 57 -14.93 15.15 1.58
CA THR A 57 -15.81 15.74 0.57
C THR A 57 -16.98 14.84 0.16
N MET A 58 -16.93 13.54 0.47
CA MET A 58 -17.98 12.59 0.14
C MET A 58 -18.75 12.19 1.40
N SER A 59 -20.08 12.19 1.30
CA SER A 59 -20.96 11.59 2.30
C SER A 59 -20.83 10.06 2.30
N SER A 60 -21.28 9.41 3.39
CA SER A 60 -21.23 7.95 3.50
C SER A 60 -22.00 7.23 2.38
N ALA A 61 -23.10 7.82 1.88
CA ALA A 61 -23.88 7.26 0.77
C ALA A 61 -23.10 7.35 -0.56
N GLU A 62 -22.37 8.44 -0.78
CA GLU A 62 -21.53 8.60 -1.96
C GLU A 62 -20.32 7.67 -1.91
N ILE A 63 -19.73 7.45 -0.72
CA ILE A 63 -18.66 6.48 -0.50
C ILE A 63 -19.15 5.06 -0.81
N ASP A 64 -20.28 4.64 -0.23
CA ASP A 64 -20.86 3.31 -0.46
C ASP A 64 -21.15 3.08 -1.96
N HIS A 65 -21.75 4.07 -2.62
CA HIS A 65 -21.98 4.02 -4.06
C HIS A 65 -20.68 3.89 -4.87
N ALA A 66 -19.65 4.67 -4.53
CA ALA A 66 -18.36 4.63 -5.21
C ALA A 66 -17.65 3.28 -5.03
N VAL A 67 -17.66 2.73 -3.80
CA VAL A 67 -17.09 1.41 -3.51
C VAL A 67 -17.82 0.32 -4.29
N ARG A 68 -19.16 0.30 -4.28
CA ARG A 68 -19.96 -0.70 -5.03
C ARG A 68 -19.75 -0.60 -6.54
N SER A 69 -19.69 0.61 -7.08
CA SER A 69 -19.46 0.82 -8.51
C SER A 69 -18.10 0.29 -8.99
N GLN A 70 -17.11 0.20 -8.09
CA GLN A 70 -15.78 -0.35 -8.40
C GLN A 70 -15.71 -1.86 -8.21
N LEU A 71 -16.62 -2.48 -7.45
CA LEU A 71 -16.73 -3.93 -7.29
C LEU A 71 -17.35 -4.62 -8.53
N ASP A 72 -18.23 -3.94 -9.26
CA ASP A 72 -18.90 -4.48 -10.45
C ASP A 72 -17.99 -4.50 -11.70
N GLY A 73 -16.85 -3.82 -11.64
CA GLY A 73 -15.77 -3.89 -12.62
C GLY A 73 -14.50 -4.43 -11.98
N HIS A 74 -13.50 -4.83 -12.75
CA HIS A 74 -12.15 -5.14 -12.23
C HIS A 74 -11.41 -3.86 -11.76
N GLY A 75 -12.10 -2.98 -11.04
CA GLY A 75 -11.64 -1.67 -10.60
C GLY A 75 -11.07 -1.74 -9.18
N SER A 76 -10.29 -0.71 -8.83
CA SER A 76 -9.74 -0.50 -7.50
C SER A 76 -10.17 0.88 -7.01
N ILE A 77 -10.50 0.99 -5.72
CA ILE A 77 -10.71 2.28 -5.03
C ILE A 77 -9.40 2.99 -4.70
N TYR A 78 -8.27 2.34 -4.96
CA TYR A 78 -6.92 2.86 -4.78
C TYR A 78 -6.18 2.94 -6.11
N ASP A 79 -5.41 4.00 -6.28
CA ASP A 79 -4.43 4.16 -7.36
C ASP A 79 -3.05 3.68 -6.92
N LEU A 80 -2.29 3.12 -7.85
CA LEU A 80 -0.87 2.80 -7.70
C LEU A 80 -0.03 3.69 -8.62
N ASP A 81 0.94 4.39 -8.07
CA ASP A 81 1.94 5.12 -8.87
C ASP A 81 3.00 4.14 -9.41
N ALA A 82 2.65 3.48 -10.52
CA ALA A 82 3.52 2.52 -11.18
C ALA A 82 4.83 3.14 -11.68
N LYS A 83 4.84 4.45 -12.01
CA LYS A 83 6.03 5.13 -12.49
C LYS A 83 7.01 5.32 -11.33
N LEU A 84 6.55 5.85 -10.21
CA LEU A 84 7.35 6.01 -9.00
C LEU A 84 7.86 4.66 -8.48
N LEU A 85 6.99 3.64 -8.47
CA LEU A 85 7.39 2.27 -8.10
C LEU A 85 8.56 1.77 -8.96
N ALA A 86 8.52 1.99 -10.27
CA ALA A 86 9.59 1.61 -11.19
C ALA A 86 10.88 2.43 -10.97
N GLU A 87 10.75 3.73 -10.68
CA GLU A 87 11.89 4.61 -10.39
C GLU A 87 12.62 4.20 -9.09
N LEU A 88 11.87 3.75 -8.08
CA LEU A 88 12.42 3.29 -6.81
C LEU A 88 13.15 1.95 -6.90
N LYS A 89 12.98 1.18 -7.98
CA LYS A 89 13.67 -0.11 -8.22
C LYS A 89 13.70 -1.01 -6.97
N PRO A 90 12.54 -1.40 -6.41
CA PRO A 90 12.52 -2.35 -5.30
C PRO A 90 12.96 -3.73 -5.79
N ASP A 91 13.71 -4.44 -4.95
CA ASP A 91 14.04 -5.85 -5.16
C ASP A 91 12.86 -6.75 -4.75
N ILE A 92 12.07 -6.31 -3.76
CA ILE A 92 10.89 -7.00 -3.24
C ILE A 92 9.73 -6.01 -3.15
N ILE A 93 8.57 -6.42 -3.66
CA ILE A 93 7.30 -5.74 -3.41
C ILE A 93 6.49 -6.63 -2.47
N LEU A 94 6.19 -6.12 -1.29
CA LEU A 94 5.26 -6.76 -0.39
C LEU A 94 3.87 -6.16 -0.59
N THR A 95 2.92 -7.04 -0.84
CA THR A 95 1.52 -6.73 -1.02
C THR A 95 0.69 -7.83 -0.36
N GLN A 96 -0.62 -7.65 -0.34
CA GLN A 96 -1.55 -8.60 0.25
C GLN A 96 -2.53 -9.12 -0.80
N GLU A 97 -2.90 -10.37 -0.62
CA GLU A 97 -4.05 -11.05 -1.24
C GLU A 97 -4.95 -11.53 -0.06
N LEU A 98 -6.30 -11.54 -0.03
CA LEU A 98 -7.37 -11.11 -0.95
C LEU A 98 -8.12 -9.90 -0.37
N CYS A 99 -8.55 -9.00 -1.24
CA CYS A 99 -9.52 -7.94 -0.94
C CYS A 99 -10.66 -8.05 -1.96
N GLU A 100 -11.88 -8.17 -1.46
CA GLU A 100 -13.14 -8.07 -2.21
C GLU A 100 -14.05 -7.12 -1.43
N VAL A 101 -13.47 -5.96 -1.08
CA VAL A 101 -13.91 -4.92 -0.12
C VAL A 101 -13.76 -5.21 1.37
N CYS A 102 -13.54 -6.44 1.83
CA CYS A 102 -12.94 -6.64 3.17
C CYS A 102 -12.52 -8.09 3.41
N ALA A 103 -11.77 -8.63 2.44
CA ALA A 103 -11.01 -9.87 2.59
C ALA A 103 -11.82 -11.15 2.90
N VAL A 104 -11.11 -12.22 3.24
CA VAL A 104 -11.54 -13.61 3.05
C VAL A 104 -12.84 -13.98 3.77
N SER A 105 -13.81 -14.37 2.95
CA SER A 105 -14.78 -15.44 3.21
C SER A 105 -14.51 -16.64 2.27
N TYR A 106 -15.26 -17.73 2.42
CA TYR A 106 -15.03 -19.09 1.89
C TYR A 106 -16.36 -19.65 1.30
N LYS A 107 -16.48 -20.71 0.48
CA LYS A 107 -15.56 -21.79 0.06
C LYS A 107 -15.52 -21.95 -1.47
N THR A 108 -14.32 -22.34 -1.90
CA THR A 108 -13.92 -22.81 -3.24
C THR A 108 -14.94 -23.68 -3.97
#